data_AF-A0A1U8Q8U6-F1
#
_entry.id   AF-A0A1U8Q8U6-F1
#
_cell.length_a   1.000
_cell.length_b   1.000
_cell.length_c   1.000
_cell.angle_alpha   90.00
_cell.angle_beta   90.00
_cell.angle_gamma   90.00
#
_symmetry.space_group_name_H-M   'P 1'
#
loop_
_entity.id
_entity.type
_entity.pdbx_description
1 polymer ?
#
loop_
_entity_poly.entity_id
_entity_poly.type
_entity_poly.pdbx_seq_one_letter_code
_entity_poly.pdbx_strand_id
1 'polypeptide(L)'
;MGSGTSTFVIRWINFLTMLIAVAVICFGVWMNTHQDGCRKSLAFPVLGLGGLILLISLIGFMGALKNISILLWIYLVMLCLILVGILVFTVLAFIVTNNGSGHSKAGIRYKEYQLQDYSSWFLKELNNTRNWEQLKTCLVKSEDCNNLSKKYKTLKQYKMAKLTPIEAGCCRPPSECGYPAVNASYYDLSFHPVSSNNDCKLYKNSRAIRCYSCDSCK
;
A
#
# COMPACT_ATOMS: atom_id res chain seq x y z
N MET A 1 0.78 -32.34 34.15
CA MET A 1 -0.63 -32.23 33.69
C MET A 1 -0.85 -31.13 32.62
N GLY A 2 0.16 -30.61 31.92
CA GLY A 2 0.00 -29.47 31.00
C GLY A 2 0.08 -29.76 29.49
N SER A 3 0.35 -31.00 29.05
CA SER A 3 0.58 -31.27 27.62
C SER A 3 -0.70 -31.30 26.78
N GLY A 4 -1.82 -31.78 27.32
CA GLY A 4 -3.06 -31.99 26.56
C GLY A 4 -3.82 -30.72 26.16
N THR A 5 -3.77 -29.67 26.98
CA THR A 5 -4.44 -28.38 26.68
C THR A 5 -3.71 -27.63 25.58
N SER A 6 -2.38 -27.62 25.61
CA SER A 6 -1.55 -26.96 24.58
C SER A 6 -1.75 -27.56 23.19
N THR A 7 -1.72 -28.89 23.06
CA THR A 7 -1.91 -29.56 21.76
C THR A 7 -3.34 -29.43 21.24
N PHE A 8 -4.35 -29.44 22.12
CA PHE A 8 -5.73 -29.17 21.75
C PHE A 8 -5.91 -27.76 21.16
N VAL A 9 -5.35 -26.73 21.80
CA VAL A 9 -5.41 -25.34 21.34
C VAL A 9 -4.66 -25.19 20.01
N ILE A 10 -3.43 -25.72 19.91
CA ILE A 10 -2.65 -25.69 18.67
C ILE A 10 -3.42 -26.34 17.52
N ARG A 11 -4.09 -27.48 17.77
CA ARG A 11 -4.89 -28.17 16.74
C ARG A 11 -6.02 -27.28 16.21
N TRP A 12 -6.82 -26.68 17.08
CA TRP A 12 -7.97 -25.88 16.65
C TRP A 12 -7.56 -24.55 16.02
N ILE A 13 -6.52 -23.89 16.54
CA ILE A 13 -5.98 -22.67 15.94
C ILE A 13 -5.47 -22.96 14.53
N ASN A 14 -4.63 -24.00 14.36
CA ASN A 14 -4.08 -24.33 13.04
C ASN A 14 -5.15 -24.81 12.05
N PHE A 15 -6.22 -25.46 12.54
CA PHE A 15 -7.37 -25.81 11.70
C PHE A 15 -8.11 -24.56 11.21
N LEU A 16 -8.37 -23.59 12.09
CA LEU A 16 -9.02 -22.34 11.71
C LEU A 16 -8.15 -21.50 10.76
N THR A 17 -6.84 -21.40 11.03
CA THR A 17 -5.91 -20.67 10.14
C THR A 17 -5.82 -21.33 8.77
N MET A 18 -5.92 -22.65 8.68
CA MET A 18 -6.01 -23.36 7.40
C MET A 18 -7.26 -22.97 6.60
N LEU A 19 -8.44 -22.90 7.23
CA LEU A 19 -9.67 -22.45 6.57
C LEU A 19 -9.55 -21.02 6.06
N ILE A 20 -8.97 -20.13 6.88
CA ILE A 20 -8.70 -18.74 6.49
C ILE A 20 -7.72 -18.71 5.31
N ALA A 21 -6.63 -19.48 5.35
CA ALA A 21 -5.65 -19.53 4.27
C ALA A 21 -6.26 -19.98 2.94
N VAL A 22 -7.14 -20.99 2.97
CA VAL A 22 -7.90 -21.41 1.78
C VAL A 22 -8.78 -20.27 1.27
N ALA A 23 -9.49 -19.56 2.14
CA ALA A 23 -10.28 -18.39 1.73
C ALA A 23 -9.42 -17.28 1.10
N VAL A 24 -8.23 -17.01 1.66
CA VAL A 24 -7.26 -16.05 1.09
C VAL A 24 -6.77 -16.51 -0.29
N ILE A 25 -6.46 -17.79 -0.47
CA ILE A 25 -6.04 -18.34 -1.77
C ILE A 25 -7.18 -18.23 -2.79
N CYS A 26 -8.40 -18.62 -2.42
CA CYS A 26 -9.58 -18.48 -3.28
C CYS A 26 -9.80 -17.02 -3.70
N PHE A 27 -9.66 -16.08 -2.77
CA PHE A 27 -9.72 -14.65 -3.06
C PHE A 27 -8.60 -14.20 -4.01
N GLY A 28 -7.36 -14.68 -3.81
CA GLY A 28 -6.23 -14.42 -4.70
C GLY A 28 -6.45 -14.95 -6.12
N VAL A 29 -7.01 -16.16 -6.26
CA VAL A 29 -7.36 -16.75 -7.56
C VAL A 29 -8.47 -15.92 -8.23
N TRP A 30 -9.54 -15.58 -7.50
CA TRP A 30 -10.62 -14.73 -8.01
C TRP A 30 -10.12 -13.35 -8.45
N MET A 31 -9.13 -12.80 -7.75
CA MET A 31 -8.52 -11.54 -8.13
C MET A 31 -7.65 -11.67 -9.39
N ASN A 32 -7.03 -12.83 -9.62
CA ASN A 32 -6.25 -13.13 -10.82
C ASN A 32 -7.11 -13.39 -12.08
N THR A 33 -8.39 -13.76 -11.92
CA THR A 33 -9.30 -13.99 -13.06
C THR A 33 -9.84 -12.70 -13.68
N HIS A 34 -9.72 -11.56 -12.99
CA HIS A 34 -10.13 -10.26 -13.53
C HIS A 34 -9.07 -9.69 -14.48
N GLN A 35 -9.51 -9.10 -15.59
CA GLN A 35 -8.61 -8.54 -16.63
C GLN A 35 -7.86 -7.26 -16.21
N ASP A 36 -8.10 -6.75 -15.01
CA ASP A 36 -7.41 -5.57 -14.50
C ASP A 36 -5.99 -5.92 -14.03
N GLY A 37 -4.97 -5.40 -14.73
CA GLY A 37 -3.55 -5.59 -14.35
C GLY A 37 -3.23 -5.23 -12.90
N CYS A 38 -4.01 -4.33 -12.29
CA CYS A 38 -3.93 -3.98 -10.89
C CYS A 38 -4.24 -5.15 -9.94
N ARG A 39 -5.39 -5.80 -10.16
CA ARG A 39 -5.84 -6.95 -9.37
C ARG A 39 -4.87 -8.11 -9.54
N LYS A 40 -4.39 -8.32 -10.77
CA LYS A 40 -3.37 -9.32 -11.06
C LYS A 40 -2.05 -9.08 -10.32
N SER A 41 -1.59 -7.84 -10.21
CA SER A 41 -0.39 -7.49 -9.44
C SER A 41 -0.55 -7.78 -7.94
N LEU A 42 -1.74 -7.57 -7.38
CA LEU A 42 -2.04 -7.87 -5.98
C LEU A 42 -2.31 -9.38 -5.75
N ALA A 43 -2.70 -10.12 -6.78
CA ALA A 43 -3.02 -11.55 -6.67
C ALA A 43 -1.80 -12.40 -6.31
N PHE A 44 -0.65 -12.14 -6.94
CA PHE A 44 0.59 -12.88 -6.63
C PHE A 44 1.03 -12.81 -5.17
N PRO A 45 1.17 -11.63 -4.53
CA PRO A 45 1.54 -11.56 -3.11
C PRO A 45 0.46 -12.18 -2.20
N VAL A 46 -0.82 -12.04 -2.54
CA VAL A 46 -1.92 -12.67 -1.77
C VAL A 46 -1.87 -14.19 -1.85
N LEU A 47 -1.64 -14.76 -3.04
CA LEU A 47 -1.49 -16.20 -3.24
C LEU A 47 -0.26 -16.75 -2.52
N GLY A 48 0.88 -16.05 -2.60
CA GLY A 48 2.10 -16.42 -1.88
C GLY A 48 1.91 -16.42 -0.36
N LEU A 49 1.27 -15.38 0.18
CA LEU A 49 0.95 -15.27 1.61
C LEU A 49 0.00 -16.39 2.05
N GLY A 50 -1.08 -16.62 1.30
CA GLY A 50 -2.03 -17.70 1.59
C GLY A 50 -1.38 -19.08 1.57
N GLY A 51 -0.53 -19.36 0.57
CA GLY A 51 0.21 -20.62 0.47
C GLY A 51 1.18 -20.84 1.64
N LEU A 52 1.89 -19.80 2.07
CA LEU A 52 2.79 -19.88 3.22
C LEU A 52 2.03 -20.17 4.53
N ILE A 53 0.92 -19.44 4.78
CA ILE A 53 0.08 -19.67 5.96
C ILE A 53 -0.50 -21.08 5.96
N LEU A 54 -0.94 -21.57 4.79
CA LEU A 54 -1.47 -22.91 4.65
C LEU A 54 -0.42 -23.98 5.00
N LEU A 55 0.79 -23.85 4.48
CA LEU A 55 1.91 -24.77 4.76
C LEU A 55 2.19 -24.86 6.27
N ILE A 56 2.36 -23.72 6.92
CA ILE A 56 2.69 -23.64 8.35
C ILE A 56 1.54 -24.23 9.18
N SER A 57 0.30 -23.91 8.82
CA SER A 57 -0.89 -24.43 9.50
C SER A 57 -1.00 -25.95 9.37
N LEU A 58 -0.63 -26.52 8.22
CA LEU A 58 -0.65 -27.96 7.99
C LEU A 58 0.37 -28.69 8.88
N ILE A 59 1.58 -28.16 8.99
CA ILE A 59 2.64 -28.68 9.86
C ILE A 59 2.20 -28.63 11.33
N GLY A 60 1.66 -27.49 11.78
CA GLY A 60 1.16 -27.32 13.14
C GLY A 60 -0.01 -28.24 13.47
N PHE A 61 -0.96 -28.39 12.55
CA PHE A 61 -2.11 -29.28 12.70
C PHE A 61 -1.69 -30.76 12.75
N MET A 62 -0.87 -31.21 11.80
CA MET A 62 -0.37 -32.60 11.77
C MET A 62 0.48 -32.92 13.01
N GLY A 63 1.31 -31.98 13.45
CA GLY A 63 2.15 -32.12 14.65
C GLY A 63 1.31 -32.32 15.90
N ALA A 64 0.28 -31.49 16.08
CA ALA A 64 -0.65 -31.58 17.21
C ALA A 64 -1.59 -32.80 17.12
N LEU A 65 -2.03 -33.20 15.93
CA LEU A 65 -2.93 -34.34 15.74
C LEU A 65 -2.24 -35.67 16.04
N LYS A 66 -0.99 -35.83 15.60
CA LYS A 66 -0.19 -37.05 15.77
C LYS A 66 0.70 -37.01 17.01
N ASN A 67 0.70 -35.91 17.77
CA ASN A 67 1.61 -35.64 18.90
C ASN A 67 3.09 -35.91 18.55
N ILE A 68 3.51 -35.55 17.34
CA ILE A 68 4.89 -35.74 16.87
C ILE A 68 5.72 -34.56 17.36
N SER A 69 6.51 -34.77 18.42
CA SER A 69 7.34 -33.73 19.05
C SER A 69 8.26 -33.03 18.05
N ILE A 70 8.90 -33.78 17.14
CA ILE A 70 9.80 -33.22 16.12
C ILE A 70 9.07 -32.20 15.22
N LEU A 71 7.83 -32.51 14.82
CA LEU A 71 7.04 -31.65 13.94
C LEU A 71 6.58 -30.38 14.67
N LEU A 72 6.25 -30.49 15.97
CA LEU A 72 5.99 -29.33 16.82
C LEU A 72 7.23 -28.45 17.01
N TRP A 73 8.42 -29.04 17.18
CA TRP A 73 9.67 -28.30 17.26
C TRP A 73 9.97 -27.54 15.96
N ILE A 74 9.81 -28.19 14.81
CA ILE A 74 9.95 -27.54 13.50
C ILE A 74 8.94 -26.38 13.39
N TYR A 75 7.68 -26.60 13.76
CA TYR A 75 6.64 -25.57 13.77
C TYR A 75 7.03 -24.36 14.62
N LEU A 76 7.51 -24.59 15.85
CA LEU A 76 7.94 -23.53 16.77
C LEU A 76 9.14 -22.75 16.23
N VAL A 77 10.14 -23.43 15.68
CA VAL A 77 11.32 -22.78 15.07
C VAL A 77 10.90 -21.92 13.88
N MET A 78 10.05 -22.45 12.98
CA MET A 78 9.53 -21.69 11.84
C MET A 78 8.76 -20.45 12.28
N LEU A 79 7.89 -20.58 13.28
CA LEU A 79 7.11 -19.46 13.82
C LEU A 79 8.02 -18.39 14.45
N CYS A 80 9.06 -18.81 15.17
CA CYS A 80 10.06 -17.89 15.72
C CYS A 80 10.79 -17.12 14.62
N LEU A 81 11.28 -17.80 13.58
CA LEU A 81 11.95 -17.15 12.45
C LEU A 81 11.05 -16.15 11.72
N ILE A 82 9.78 -16.48 11.55
CA ILE A 82 8.79 -15.56 10.94
C ILE A 82 8.57 -14.33 11.81
N LEU A 83 8.44 -14.50 13.13
CA LEU A 83 8.28 -13.37 14.05
C LEU A 83 9.52 -12.45 14.02
N VAL A 84 10.72 -13.02 14.07
CA VAL A 84 11.97 -12.25 13.95
C VAL A 84 12.03 -11.53 12.60
N GLY A 85 11.68 -12.20 11.51
CA GLY A 85 11.62 -11.59 10.17
C GLY A 85 10.64 -10.43 10.09
N ILE A 86 9.44 -10.58 10.66
CA ILE A 86 8.43 -9.50 10.73
C ILE A 86 8.97 -8.32 11.53
N LEU A 87 9.61 -8.56 12.68
CA LEU A 87 10.18 -7.49 13.51
C LEU A 87 11.31 -6.75 12.79
N VAL A 88 12.22 -7.46 12.12
CA VAL A 88 13.29 -6.83 11.34
C VAL A 88 12.70 -6.02 10.18
N PHE A 89 11.73 -6.59 9.46
CA PHE A 89 11.05 -5.91 8.37
C PHE A 89 10.33 -4.65 8.82
N THR A 90 9.59 -4.67 9.94
CA THR A 90 8.87 -3.49 10.44
C THR A 90 9.81 -2.38 10.86
N VAL A 91 10.93 -2.70 11.51
CA VAL A 91 11.96 -1.72 11.86
C VAL A 91 12.59 -1.10 10.61
N LEU A 92 12.97 -1.93 9.62
CA LEU A 92 13.53 -1.43 8.35
C LEU A 92 12.52 -0.58 7.58
N ALA A 93 11.25 -1.02 7.49
CA ALA A 93 10.19 -0.27 6.85
C ALA A 93 9.96 1.09 7.52
N PHE A 94 10.01 1.13 8.86
CA PHE A 94 9.92 2.39 9.59
C PHE A 94 11.10 3.31 9.30
N ILE A 95 12.34 2.82 9.35
CA ILE A 95 13.55 3.60 9.05
C ILE A 95 13.47 4.19 7.63
N VAL A 96 13.08 3.38 6.64
CA VAL A 96 12.99 3.79 5.24
C VAL A 96 11.86 4.81 5.00
N THR A 97 10.75 4.70 5.75
CA THR A 97 9.57 5.56 5.57
C THR A 97 9.60 6.83 6.41
N ASN A 98 10.37 6.86 7.51
CA ASN A 98 10.36 7.95 8.49
C ASN A 98 10.75 9.31 7.89
N ASN A 99 11.65 9.32 6.89
CA ASN A 99 12.06 10.56 6.24
C ASN A 99 10.93 11.17 5.37
N GLY A 100 10.02 10.35 4.85
CA GLY A 100 8.86 10.78 4.05
C GLY A 100 7.65 11.24 4.86
N SER A 101 7.88 11.92 5.99
CA SER A 101 6.80 12.32 6.92
C SER A 101 5.89 13.44 6.40
N GLY A 102 6.19 13.98 5.22
CA GLY A 102 5.44 15.00 4.51
C GLY A 102 5.64 16.41 5.07
N HIS A 103 5.76 17.39 4.17
CA HIS A 103 5.99 18.80 4.48
C HIS A 103 4.69 19.57 4.71
N SER A 104 4.67 20.38 5.77
CA SER A 104 3.58 21.33 6.03
C SER A 104 3.79 22.62 5.21
N LYS A 105 2.71 23.15 4.62
CA LYS A 105 2.71 24.44 3.94
C LYS A 105 1.80 25.44 4.67
N ALA A 106 2.20 26.70 4.67
CA ALA A 106 1.37 27.76 5.26
C ALA A 106 0.04 27.91 4.51
N GLY A 107 -1.07 28.02 5.26
CA GLY A 107 -2.42 28.22 4.70
C GLY A 107 -3.15 26.94 4.27
N ILE A 108 -2.56 25.76 4.49
CA ILE A 108 -3.13 24.46 4.14
C ILE A 108 -2.88 23.46 5.30
N ARG A 109 -3.86 22.60 5.61
CA ARG A 109 -3.77 21.65 6.75
C ARG A 109 -3.19 20.28 6.41
N TYR A 110 -3.23 19.88 5.13
CA TYR A 110 -2.67 18.61 4.68
C TYR A 110 -1.18 18.71 4.36
N LYS A 111 -0.50 17.56 4.35
CA LYS A 111 0.92 17.45 4.08
C LYS A 111 1.18 17.20 2.59
N GLU A 112 2.27 17.76 2.09
CA GLU A 112 2.80 17.45 0.75
C GLU A 112 3.92 16.43 0.87
N TYR A 113 4.01 15.52 -0.10
CA TYR A 113 5.01 14.47 -0.12
C TYR A 113 5.93 14.72 -1.30
N GLN A 114 7.24 14.63 -1.08
CA GLN A 114 8.23 14.67 -2.14
C GLN A 114 8.96 13.34 -2.18
N LEU A 115 9.09 12.78 -3.38
CA LEU A 115 9.77 11.51 -3.58
C LEU A 115 11.23 11.54 -3.09
N GLN A 116 11.91 12.69 -3.20
CA GLN A 116 13.30 12.86 -2.76
C GLN A 116 13.51 12.75 -1.25
N ASP A 117 12.45 12.84 -0.45
CA ASP A 117 12.53 12.66 1.01
C ASP A 117 12.74 11.18 1.39
N TYR A 118 12.47 10.25 0.49
CA TYR A 118 12.61 8.82 0.75
C TYR A 118 14.02 8.31 0.48
N SER A 119 14.36 7.17 1.10
CA SER A 119 15.70 6.56 0.96
C SER A 119 16.04 6.27 -0.51
N SER A 120 17.34 6.34 -0.85
CA SER A 120 17.85 6.06 -2.20
C SER A 120 17.48 4.66 -2.72
N TRP A 121 17.32 3.68 -1.83
CA TRP A 121 16.85 2.35 -2.19
C TRP A 121 15.40 2.38 -2.70
N PHE A 122 14.51 3.10 -2.01
CA PHE A 122 13.10 3.23 -2.39
C PHE A 122 12.94 3.99 -3.72
N LEU A 123 13.74 5.06 -3.90
CA LEU A 123 13.84 5.79 -5.16
C LEU A 123 14.19 4.88 -6.34
N LYS A 124 15.18 3.98 -6.15
CA LYS A 124 15.64 3.07 -7.20
C LYS A 124 14.56 2.07 -7.60
N GLU A 125 13.79 1.56 -6.63
CA GLU A 125 12.70 0.62 -6.88
C GLU A 125 11.53 1.29 -7.63
N LEU A 126 11.16 2.52 -7.25
CA LEU A 126 10.10 3.27 -7.93
C LEU A 126 10.52 3.83 -9.29
N ASN A 127 11.80 4.11 -9.51
CA ASN A 127 12.30 4.53 -10.81
C ASN A 127 12.33 3.37 -11.83
N ASN A 128 12.09 2.13 -11.40
CA ASN A 128 11.85 1.03 -12.31
C ASN A 128 10.50 1.23 -13.02
N THR A 129 10.57 1.76 -14.24
CA THR A 129 9.41 2.17 -15.06
C THR A 129 8.35 1.08 -15.21
N ARG A 130 8.74 -0.20 -15.23
CA ARG A 130 7.79 -1.30 -15.35
C ARG A 130 6.95 -1.48 -14.08
N ASN A 131 7.56 -1.38 -12.90
CA ASN A 131 6.87 -1.55 -11.62
C ASN A 131 5.93 -0.36 -11.37
N TRP A 132 6.39 0.86 -11.67
CA TRP A 132 5.57 2.06 -11.55
C TRP A 132 4.38 2.07 -12.50
N GLU A 133 4.54 1.71 -13.78
CA GLU A 133 3.43 1.72 -14.74
C GLU A 133 2.31 0.73 -14.37
N GLN A 134 2.66 -0.41 -13.75
CA GLN A 134 1.67 -1.34 -13.19
C GLN A 134 0.90 -0.72 -12.02
N LEU A 135 1.61 -0.07 -11.08
CA LEU A 135 1.00 0.60 -9.93
C LEU A 135 0.16 1.81 -10.35
N LYS A 136 0.65 2.62 -11.29
CA LYS A 136 -0.07 3.76 -11.87
C LYS A 136 -1.40 3.35 -12.48
N THR A 137 -1.45 2.20 -13.15
CA THR A 137 -2.71 1.65 -13.69
C THR A 137 -3.72 1.37 -12.57
N CYS A 138 -3.27 0.97 -11.38
CA CYS A 138 -4.14 0.89 -10.19
C CYS A 138 -4.63 2.27 -9.74
N LEU A 139 -3.71 3.23 -9.59
CA LEU A 139 -4.00 4.56 -9.05
C LEU A 139 -4.99 5.34 -9.93
N VAL A 140 -4.87 5.22 -11.26
CA VAL A 140 -5.80 5.84 -12.23
C VAL A 140 -7.21 5.26 -12.11
N LYS A 141 -7.31 3.96 -11.81
CA LYS A 141 -8.61 3.27 -11.61
C LYS A 141 -9.21 3.52 -10.23
N SER A 142 -8.41 3.96 -9.26
CA SER A 142 -8.91 4.25 -7.92
C SER A 142 -9.92 5.41 -7.94
N GLU A 143 -10.94 5.32 -7.09
CA GLU A 143 -11.90 6.41 -6.92
C GLU A 143 -11.39 7.55 -6.03
N ASP A 144 -10.22 7.41 -5.38
CA ASP A 144 -9.69 8.40 -4.43
C ASP A 144 -9.70 9.83 -5.01
N CYS A 145 -9.13 9.99 -6.21
CA CYS A 145 -9.09 11.27 -6.89
C CYS A 145 -10.47 11.71 -7.43
N ASN A 146 -11.31 10.77 -7.83
CA ASN A 146 -12.62 11.06 -8.43
C ASN A 146 -13.66 11.47 -7.38
N ASN A 147 -13.55 10.95 -6.17
CA ASN A 147 -14.43 11.28 -5.06
C ASN A 147 -13.99 12.53 -4.30
N LEU A 148 -12.78 13.05 -4.57
CA LEU A 148 -12.24 14.20 -3.86
C LEU A 148 -13.13 15.46 -3.94
N SER A 149 -13.65 15.78 -5.12
CA SER A 149 -14.59 16.91 -5.31
C SER A 149 -15.98 16.65 -4.74
N LYS A 150 -16.39 15.38 -4.62
CA LYS A 150 -17.65 15.00 -3.95
C LYS A 150 -17.53 15.15 -2.43
N LYS A 151 -16.36 14.81 -1.88
CA LYS A 151 -16.03 14.86 -0.45
C LYS A 151 -15.83 16.29 0.03
N TYR A 152 -15.17 17.14 -0.78
CA TYR A 152 -14.90 18.54 -0.44
C TYR A 152 -15.51 19.48 -1.47
N LYS A 153 -16.72 19.98 -1.16
CA LYS A 153 -17.51 20.81 -2.09
C LYS A 153 -16.99 22.25 -2.20
N THR A 154 -16.43 22.79 -1.12
CA THR A 154 -15.94 24.17 -1.07
C THR A 154 -14.41 24.22 -0.95
N LEU A 155 -13.80 25.27 -1.51
CA LEU A 155 -12.36 25.48 -1.42
C LEU A 155 -11.88 25.63 0.03
N LYS A 156 -12.70 26.24 0.90
CA LYS A 156 -12.40 26.36 2.34
C LYS A 156 -12.34 24.99 3.02
N GLN A 157 -13.31 24.11 2.75
CA GLN A 157 -13.29 22.73 3.26
C GLN A 157 -12.08 21.95 2.74
N TYR A 158 -11.76 22.09 1.46
CA TYR A 158 -10.60 21.45 0.85
C TYR A 158 -9.27 21.88 1.49
N LYS A 159 -9.06 23.19 1.73
CA LYS A 159 -7.83 23.69 2.38
C LYS A 159 -7.66 23.20 3.82
N MET A 160 -8.77 22.93 4.52
CA MET A 160 -8.79 22.42 5.89
C MET A 160 -8.87 20.88 5.95
N ALA A 161 -8.95 20.21 4.80
CA ALA A 161 -9.10 18.76 4.72
C ALA A 161 -7.85 18.04 5.19
N LYS A 162 -8.05 16.85 5.79
CA LYS A 162 -7.00 15.86 6.01
C LYS A 162 -7.02 14.90 4.83
N LEU A 163 -6.22 15.21 3.82
CA LEU A 163 -6.06 14.36 2.64
C LEU A 163 -5.19 13.15 2.95
N THR A 164 -5.48 12.03 2.28
CA THR A 164 -4.57 10.88 2.25
C THR A 164 -3.33 11.21 1.40
N PRO A 165 -2.22 10.47 1.56
CA PRO A 165 -1.03 10.66 0.71
C PRO A 165 -1.35 10.59 -0.79
N ILE A 166 -2.22 9.66 -1.21
CA ILE A 166 -2.67 9.53 -2.60
C ILE A 166 -3.49 10.75 -3.02
N GLU A 167 -4.43 11.20 -2.18
CA GLU A 167 -5.24 12.38 -2.49
C GLU A 167 -4.37 13.65 -2.61
N ALA A 168 -3.31 13.77 -1.79
CA ALA A 168 -2.42 14.92 -1.76
C ALA A 168 -1.33 14.90 -2.86
N GLY A 169 -0.81 13.73 -3.22
CA GLY A 169 0.30 13.58 -4.18
C GLY A 169 -0.15 13.33 -5.62
N CYS A 170 -1.20 12.53 -5.83
CA CYS A 170 -1.61 12.10 -7.18
C CYS A 170 -2.75 12.93 -7.77
N CYS A 171 -3.64 13.46 -6.94
CA CYS A 171 -4.89 14.06 -7.42
C CYS A 171 -4.77 15.55 -7.75
N ARG A 172 -3.68 16.21 -7.35
CA ARG A 172 -3.44 17.65 -7.45
C ARG A 172 -2.00 17.93 -7.94
N PRO A 173 -1.72 19.14 -8.48
CA PRO A 173 -0.35 19.55 -8.73
C PRO A 173 0.35 19.94 -7.41
N PRO A 174 1.69 19.92 -7.38
CA PRO A 174 2.47 20.51 -6.29
C PRO A 174 2.10 21.97 -6.06
N SER A 175 2.04 22.43 -4.80
CA SER A 175 1.70 23.84 -4.53
C SER A 175 2.69 24.84 -5.11
N GLU A 176 3.95 24.44 -5.28
CA GLU A 176 4.99 25.26 -5.90
C GLU A 176 4.73 25.60 -7.38
N CYS A 177 3.87 24.84 -8.06
CA CYS A 177 3.45 25.19 -9.42
C CYS A 177 2.64 26.49 -9.45
N GLY A 178 1.99 26.87 -8.36
CA GLY A 178 1.24 28.12 -8.24
C GLY A 178 -0.09 28.15 -9.00
N TYR A 179 -0.59 27.02 -9.52
CA TYR A 179 -1.87 26.97 -10.21
C TYR A 179 -3.04 27.30 -9.25
N PRO A 180 -3.92 28.27 -9.59
CA PRO A 180 -5.09 28.58 -8.78
C PRO A 180 -6.07 27.40 -8.73
N ALA A 181 -6.44 26.97 -7.52
CA ALA A 181 -7.43 25.91 -7.34
C ALA A 181 -8.85 26.47 -7.53
N VAL A 182 -9.56 25.98 -8.56
CA VAL A 182 -10.97 26.31 -8.81
C VAL A 182 -11.87 25.44 -7.94
N ASN A 183 -11.54 24.14 -7.84
CA ASN A 183 -12.17 23.19 -6.92
C ASN A 183 -11.15 22.12 -6.50
N ALA A 184 -11.57 21.15 -5.68
CA ALA A 184 -10.66 20.14 -5.12
C ALA A 184 -9.97 19.23 -6.18
N SER A 185 -10.53 19.13 -7.39
CA SER A 185 -10.03 18.28 -8.48
C SER A 185 -9.67 19.06 -9.75
N TYR A 186 -9.74 20.39 -9.73
CA TYR A 186 -9.59 21.22 -10.93
C TYR A 186 -8.82 22.50 -10.62
N TYR A 187 -7.79 22.75 -11.42
CA TYR A 187 -6.86 23.87 -11.30
C TYR A 187 -6.86 24.70 -12.59
N ASP A 188 -6.73 26.02 -12.48
CA ASP A 188 -6.61 26.87 -13.65
C ASP A 188 -5.19 26.80 -14.22
N LEU A 189 -5.04 26.11 -15.35
CA LEU A 189 -3.75 25.90 -16.03
C LEU A 189 -3.44 27.00 -17.05
N SER A 190 -4.27 28.03 -17.17
CA SER A 190 -4.02 29.20 -18.03
C SER A 190 -2.88 30.06 -17.47
N PHE A 191 -2.63 29.97 -16.17
CA PHE A 191 -1.52 30.62 -15.50
C PHE A 191 -0.20 29.90 -15.78
N HIS A 192 0.87 30.65 -16.01
CA HIS A 192 2.20 30.06 -16.13
C HIS A 192 2.66 29.49 -14.78
N PRO A 193 3.24 28.28 -14.76
CA PRO A 193 3.74 27.70 -13.53
C PRO A 193 4.86 28.58 -12.96
N VAL A 194 4.81 28.81 -11.65
CA VAL A 194 5.79 29.64 -10.93
C VAL A 194 7.11 28.88 -10.73
N SER A 195 7.04 27.54 -10.66
CA SER A 195 8.18 26.65 -10.51
C SER A 195 8.62 26.04 -11.84
N SER A 196 9.93 25.81 -11.98
CA SER A 196 10.53 25.05 -13.08
C SER A 196 10.41 23.54 -12.91
N ASN A 197 9.78 23.05 -11.83
CA ASN A 197 9.60 21.64 -11.56
C ASN A 197 8.84 20.94 -12.70
N ASN A 198 9.36 19.77 -13.09
CA ASN A 198 8.80 18.98 -14.16
C ASN A 198 7.38 18.47 -13.85
N ASP A 199 7.05 18.24 -12.57
CA ASP A 199 5.71 17.85 -12.13
C ASP A 199 4.63 18.85 -12.58
N CYS A 200 4.96 20.15 -12.62
CA CYS A 200 4.04 21.19 -13.07
C CYS A 200 3.69 21.04 -14.56
N LYS A 201 4.62 20.52 -15.38
CA LYS A 201 4.41 20.26 -16.80
C LYS A 201 3.63 18.97 -17.04
N LEU A 202 3.86 17.96 -16.19
CA LEU A 202 3.23 16.65 -16.27
C LEU A 202 1.76 16.68 -15.83
N TYR A 203 1.41 17.55 -14.89
CA TYR A 203 0.04 17.65 -14.38
C TYR A 203 -0.98 18.09 -15.46
N LYS A 204 -2.15 17.43 -15.48
CA LYS A 204 -3.33 17.84 -16.26
C LYS A 204 -4.64 17.61 -15.48
N ASN A 205 -5.66 18.44 -15.70
CA ASN A 205 -7.00 18.25 -15.10
C ASN A 205 -7.76 17.00 -15.60
N SER A 206 -7.21 16.26 -16.56
CA SER A 206 -7.82 15.03 -17.07
C SER A 206 -7.78 13.93 -16.01
N ARG A 207 -8.91 13.23 -15.83
CA ARG A 207 -9.04 12.12 -14.86
C ARG A 207 -8.03 11.01 -15.10
N ALA A 208 -7.64 10.75 -16.35
CA ALA A 208 -6.70 9.70 -16.69
C ALA A 208 -5.22 10.07 -16.46
N ILE A 209 -4.91 11.37 -16.28
CA ILE A 209 -3.53 11.87 -16.26
C ILE A 209 -3.17 12.43 -14.89
N ARG A 210 -3.94 13.40 -14.38
CA ARG A 210 -3.67 14.12 -13.11
C ARG A 210 -2.17 14.29 -12.85
N CYS A 211 -1.70 14.00 -11.65
CA CYS A 211 -0.28 13.91 -11.34
C CYS A 211 0.22 12.45 -11.29
N TYR A 212 -0.45 11.49 -11.92
CA TYR A 212 -0.08 10.07 -11.83
C TYR A 212 1.30 9.73 -12.41
N SER A 213 1.95 10.66 -13.12
CA SER A 213 3.33 10.50 -13.61
C SER A 213 4.31 11.46 -12.92
N CYS A 214 3.84 12.26 -11.96
CA CYS A 214 4.65 13.17 -11.18
C CYS A 214 5.46 12.42 -10.13
N ASP A 215 6.60 12.99 -9.74
CA ASP A 215 7.37 12.47 -8.61
C ASP A 215 6.62 12.72 -7.30
N SER A 216 5.79 13.76 -7.20
CA SER A 216 4.93 13.97 -6.02
C SER A 216 3.86 12.88 -5.80
N CYS A 217 3.54 12.08 -6.82
CA CYS A 217 2.60 10.96 -6.72
C CYS A 217 3.30 9.62 -6.44
N LYS A 218 4.55 9.49 -6.87
CA LYS A 218 5.40 8.35 -6.57
C LYS A 218 5.79 8.37 -5.10
#